data_AF-A0A7Y5TJL0-F1
#
_entry.id   AF-A0A7Y5TJL0-F1
#
_cell.length_a   1.000
_cell.length_b   1.000
_cell.length_c   1.000
_cell.angle_alpha   90.00
_cell.angle_beta   90.00
_cell.angle_gamma   90.00
#
_symmetry.space_group_name_H-M   'P 1'
#
loop_
_entity.id
_entity.type
_entity.pdbx_description
1 polymer ?
#
loop_
_entity_poly.entity_id
_entity_poly.type
_entity_poly.pdbx_seq_one_letter_code
_entity_poly.pdbx_strand_id
1 'polypeptide(L)'
;MDCREFRRNHVAFVDDLLPGIDLVRMQRHLLECERCAHHDTLVRRALLVVRNIPDIEPSPDFSERLQARIQSMKNEAPIADRGLFRSHPGAFVALATSVVAAGMLAFTVTQHASPTPRDLVMPPVVASLPTIESDPFSSSIAPSAMVATASTGIGVWPAVLAAEQAPLHFAAGELRLVNYTGR
;
A
#
# COMPACT_ATOMS: atom_id res chain seq x y z
N MET A 1 -3.50 8.89 20.91
CA MET A 1 -2.30 8.27 21.50
C MET A 1 -1.52 9.32 22.26
N ASP A 2 -0.72 8.93 23.24
CA ASP A 2 0.12 9.86 24.00
C ASP A 2 1.51 10.02 23.35
N CYS A 3 2.27 11.04 23.78
CA CYS A 3 3.61 11.30 23.22
C CYS A 3 4.61 10.17 23.50
N ARG A 4 4.40 9.38 24.56
CA ARG A 4 5.33 8.30 24.95
C ARG A 4 5.15 7.10 24.03
N GLU A 5 3.90 6.73 23.77
CA GLU A 5 3.49 5.73 22.80
C GLU A 5 3.95 6.11 21.40
N PHE A 6 3.77 7.39 21.01
CA PHE A 6 4.27 7.91 19.74
C PHE A 6 5.78 7.68 19.60
N ARG A 7 6.57 8.09 20.59
CA ARG A 7 8.04 7.92 20.57
C ARG A 7 8.47 6.45 20.53
N ARG A 8 7.74 5.56 21.20
CA ARG A 8 8.03 4.13 21.20
C ARG A 8 7.81 3.51 19.81
N ASN A 9 6.77 3.96 19.12
CA ASN A 9 6.37 3.43 17.81
C ASN A 9 6.95 4.23 16.64
N HIS A 10 7.72 5.30 16.90
CA HIS A 10 8.16 6.25 15.87
C HIS A 10 9.06 5.60 14.82
N VAL A 11 9.97 4.72 15.21
CA VAL A 11 10.84 4.01 14.26
C VAL A 11 10.00 3.15 13.29
N ALA A 12 9.10 2.33 13.82
CA ALA A 12 8.19 1.52 13.00
C ALA A 12 7.26 2.38 12.13
N PHE A 13 6.88 3.58 12.59
CA PHE A 13 6.10 4.53 11.80
C PHE A 13 6.90 5.14 10.63
N VAL A 14 8.18 5.46 10.85
CA VAL A 14 9.07 5.98 9.81
C VAL A 14 9.39 4.93 8.76
N ASP A 15 9.55 3.68 9.19
CA ASP A 15 9.87 2.53 8.32
C ASP A 15 8.63 1.87 7.69
N ASP A 16 7.42 2.42 7.91
CA ASP A 16 6.15 1.91 7.40
C ASP A 16 5.83 0.45 7.81
N LEU A 17 6.20 0.08 9.04
CA LEU A 17 6.02 -1.25 9.63
C LEU A 17 4.82 -1.32 10.59
N LEU A 18 4.05 -0.24 10.74
CA LEU A 18 2.89 -0.21 11.62
C LEU A 18 1.63 -0.74 10.92
N PRO A 19 0.75 -1.44 11.66
CA PRO A 19 -0.57 -1.77 11.14
C PRO A 19 -1.38 -0.49 10.89
N GLY A 20 -2.28 -0.52 9.90
CA GLY A 20 -2.95 0.69 9.40
C GLY A 20 -3.69 1.52 10.47
N ILE A 21 -4.28 0.87 11.49
CA ILE A 21 -4.94 1.58 12.61
C ILE A 21 -3.94 2.43 13.38
N ASP A 22 -2.74 1.91 13.63
CA ASP A 22 -1.71 2.63 14.38
C ASP A 22 -1.04 3.70 13.52
N LEU A 23 -0.91 3.48 12.22
CA LEU A 23 -0.47 4.51 11.27
C LEU A 23 -1.39 5.74 11.31
N VAL A 24 -2.71 5.56 11.25
CA VAL A 24 -3.68 6.67 11.33
C VAL A 24 -3.61 7.38 12.69
N ARG A 25 -3.43 6.61 13.78
CA ARG A 25 -3.25 7.19 15.13
C ARG A 25 -1.99 8.05 15.23
N MET A 26 -0.89 7.57 14.66
CA MET A 26 0.39 8.30 14.58
C MET A 26 0.24 9.60 13.77
N GLN A 27 -0.37 9.52 12.58
CA GLN A 27 -0.63 10.70 11.73
C GLN A 27 -1.47 11.75 12.43
N ARG A 28 -2.57 11.34 13.08
CA ARG A 28 -3.39 12.27 13.86
C ARG A 28 -2.60 12.94 14.98
N HIS A 29 -1.77 12.18 15.70
CA HIS A 29 -0.95 12.75 16.78
C HIS A 29 0.08 13.77 16.28
N LEU A 30 0.63 13.60 15.06
CA LEU A 30 1.49 14.59 14.44
C LEU A 30 0.77 15.92 14.19
N LEU A 31 -0.51 15.87 13.81
CA LEU A 31 -1.31 17.07 13.58
C LEU A 31 -1.69 17.78 14.89
N GLU A 32 -1.86 17.02 15.96
CA GLU A 32 -2.32 17.53 17.27
C GLU A 32 -1.17 17.96 18.20
N CYS A 33 0.05 17.45 18.00
CA CYS A 33 1.17 17.68 18.92
C CYS A 33 2.42 18.23 18.23
N GLU A 34 2.68 19.53 18.41
CA GLU A 34 3.85 20.22 17.85
C GLU A 34 5.19 19.60 18.28
N ARG A 35 5.31 19.13 19.52
CA ARG A 35 6.55 18.51 20.02
C ARG A 35 6.89 17.22 19.28
N CYS A 36 5.87 16.41 18.96
CA CYS A 36 6.04 15.17 18.22
C CYS A 36 6.23 15.43 16.73
N ALA A 37 5.56 16.44 16.16
CA ALA A 37 5.79 16.92 14.80
C ALA A 37 7.24 17.40 14.58
N HIS A 38 7.78 18.17 15.53
CA HIS A 38 9.18 18.59 15.49
C HIS A 38 10.14 17.41 15.55
N HIS A 39 9.87 16.42 16.42
CA HIS A 39 10.67 15.20 16.51
C HIS A 39 10.67 14.41 15.20
N ASP A 40 9.51 14.20 14.58
CA ASP A 40 9.40 13.51 13.29
C ASP A 40 10.17 14.24 12.19
N THR A 41 10.03 15.56 12.13
CA THR A 41 10.77 16.41 11.17
C THR A 41 12.29 16.27 11.34
N LEU A 42 12.78 16.29 12.58
CA LEU A 42 14.21 16.13 12.87
C LEU A 42 14.73 14.76 12.42
N VAL A 43 14.01 13.69 12.75
CA VAL A 43 14.41 12.32 12.37
C VAL A 43 14.41 12.16 10.85
N ARG A 44 13.37 12.62 10.15
CA ARG A 44 13.30 12.54 8.68
C ARG A 44 14.40 13.35 8.00
N ARG A 45 14.75 14.52 8.53
CA ARG A 45 15.90 15.31 8.03
C ARG A 45 17.23 14.60 8.27
N ALA A 46 17.43 14.00 9.43
CA ALA A 46 18.64 13.22 9.72
C ALA A 46 18.78 12.03 8.75
N LEU A 47 17.67 11.34 8.45
CA LEU A 47 17.67 10.26 7.46
C LEU A 47 18.02 10.73 6.05
N LEU A 48 17.60 11.94 5.66
CA LEU A 48 18.03 12.52 4.38
C LEU A 48 19.54 12.74 4.32
N VAL A 49 20.17 13.16 5.41
CA VAL A 49 21.64 13.30 5.45
C VAL A 49 22.31 11.94 5.25
N VAL A 50 21.85 10.90 5.98
CA VAL A 50 22.41 9.55 5.88
C VAL A 50 22.23 8.96 4.48
N ARG A 51 21.08 9.19 3.85
CA ARG A 51 20.79 8.73 2.47
C ARG A 51 21.63 9.41 1.39
N ASN A 52 22.27 10.54 1.71
CA ASN A 52 23.12 11.30 0.78
C ASN A 52 24.62 11.15 1.10
N ILE A 53 25.00 10.16 1.92
CA ILE A 53 26.40 9.79 2.13
C ILE A 53 26.90 9.08 0.86
N PRO A 54 28.17 9.25 0.45
CA PRO A 54 28.75 8.52 -0.67
C PRO A 54 28.61 7.01 -0.51
N ASP A 55 28.52 6.32 -1.64
CA ASP A 55 28.41 4.87 -1.66
C ASP A 55 29.61 4.23 -0.95
N ILE A 56 29.30 3.25 -0.09
CA ILE A 56 30.30 2.48 0.63
C ILE A 56 30.84 1.42 -0.32
N GLU A 57 32.11 1.55 -0.71
CA GLU A 57 32.79 0.53 -1.52
C GLU A 57 33.13 -0.70 -0.63
N PRO A 58 32.55 -1.88 -0.91
CA PRO A 58 32.87 -3.09 -0.15
C PRO A 58 34.29 -3.57 -0.47
N SER A 59 34.86 -4.40 0.42
CA SER A 59 36.13 -5.08 0.13
C SER A 59 35.98 -5.99 -1.10
N PRO A 60 37.04 -6.21 -1.91
CA PRO A 60 36.95 -7.00 -3.14
C PRO A 60 36.37 -8.41 -2.93
N ASP A 61 36.66 -9.04 -1.78
CA ASP A 61 36.21 -10.40 -1.46
C ASP A 61 34.85 -10.44 -0.74
N PHE A 62 34.17 -9.30 -0.58
CA PHE A 62 32.93 -9.20 0.20
C PHE A 62 31.83 -10.08 -0.37
N SER A 63 31.63 -10.05 -1.68
CA SER A 63 30.59 -10.80 -2.37
C SER A 63 30.75 -12.32 -2.19
N GLU A 64 31.99 -12.81 -2.30
CA GLU A 64 32.31 -14.22 -2.10
C GLU A 64 32.05 -14.64 -0.64
N ARG A 65 32.52 -13.85 0.32
CA ARG A 65 32.29 -14.10 1.76
C ARG A 65 30.80 -14.06 2.12
N LEU A 66 30.05 -13.12 1.57
CA LEU A 66 28.60 -13.00 1.77
C LEU A 66 27.88 -14.24 1.22
N GLN A 67 28.22 -14.66 0.01
CA GLN A 67 27.61 -15.82 -0.62
C GLN A 67 27.92 -17.11 0.16
N ALA A 68 29.17 -17.32 0.56
CA ALA A 68 29.57 -18.45 1.40
C ALA A 68 28.78 -18.48 2.72
N ARG A 69 28.59 -17.31 3.36
CA ARG A 69 27.82 -17.20 4.60
C ARG A 69 26.33 -17.48 4.42
N ILE A 70 25.72 -16.96 3.36
CA ILE A 70 24.31 -17.24 3.04
C ILE A 70 24.10 -18.75 2.81
N GLN A 71 25.03 -19.40 2.10
CA GLN A 71 24.95 -20.84 1.86
C GLN A 71 25.16 -21.65 3.14
N SER A 72 26.09 -21.26 4.01
CA SER A 72 26.27 -21.93 5.29
C SER A 72 24.99 -21.85 6.14
N MET A 73 24.33 -20.69 6.18
CA MET A 73 23.07 -20.51 6.92
C MET A 73 21.91 -21.30 6.33
N LYS A 74 21.81 -21.42 5.00
CA LYS A 74 20.80 -22.27 4.35
C LYS A 74 21.00 -23.75 4.69
N ASN A 75 22.25 -24.18 4.83
CA ASN A 75 22.60 -25.56 5.17
C ASN A 75 22.49 -25.83 6.68
N GLU A 76 22.72 -24.81 7.51
CA GLU A 76 22.62 -24.86 8.98
C GLU A 76 21.20 -24.66 9.48
N ALA A 77 20.29 -24.09 8.70
CA ALA A 77 18.88 -24.06 9.04
C ALA A 77 18.42 -25.51 9.22
N PRO A 78 18.17 -25.98 10.46
CA PRO A 78 17.53 -27.26 10.62
C PRO A 78 16.20 -27.11 9.89
N ILE A 79 15.87 -28.10 9.07
CA ILE A 79 14.53 -28.28 8.56
C ILE A 79 13.62 -28.40 9.79
N ALA A 80 13.18 -27.26 10.33
CA ALA A 80 12.20 -27.13 11.39
C ALA A 80 10.82 -27.33 10.76
N ASP A 81 10.69 -28.42 9.99
CA ASP A 81 9.44 -28.95 9.48
C ASP A 81 9.53 -30.46 9.16
N ARG A 82 10.30 -31.21 9.97
CA ARG A 82 10.14 -32.67 10.07
C ARG A 82 9.29 -33.06 11.28
N GLY A 83 8.28 -32.24 11.58
CA GLY A 83 7.27 -32.51 12.61
C GLY A 83 6.09 -33.37 12.12
N LEU A 84 5.92 -33.56 10.82
CA LEU A 84 4.80 -34.33 10.26
C LEU A 84 5.01 -35.86 10.25
N PHE A 85 6.24 -36.34 10.48
CA PHE A 85 6.57 -37.77 10.48
C PHE A 85 7.31 -38.23 11.74
N ARG A 86 7.10 -37.56 12.88
CA ARG A 86 7.36 -38.23 14.15
C ARG A 86 6.21 -39.20 14.36
N SER A 87 6.48 -40.50 14.18
CA SER A 87 5.53 -41.60 14.39
C SER A 87 5.07 -41.65 15.84
N HIS A 88 4.20 -40.72 16.21
CA HIS A 88 3.44 -40.76 17.44
C HIS A 88 2.15 -41.55 17.17
N PRO A 89 1.75 -42.48 18.07
CA PRO A 89 0.58 -43.33 17.87
C PRO A 89 -0.74 -42.56 17.71
N GLY A 90 -0.77 -41.25 18.00
CA GLY A 90 -1.92 -40.37 17.74
C GLY A 90 -2.13 -39.95 16.28
N ALA A 91 -1.14 -40.09 15.40
CA ALA A 91 -1.26 -39.70 13.99
C ALA A 91 -2.28 -40.57 13.23
N PHE A 92 -2.42 -41.84 13.60
CA PHE A 92 -3.44 -42.74 13.05
C PHE A 92 -4.87 -42.33 13.44
N VAL A 93 -5.05 -41.83 14.67
CA VAL A 93 -6.37 -41.36 15.15
C VAL A 93 -6.78 -40.07 14.43
N ALA A 94 -5.84 -39.16 14.19
CA ALA A 94 -6.09 -37.93 13.44
C ALA A 94 -6.50 -38.19 11.97
N LEU A 95 -5.85 -39.13 11.30
CA LEU A 95 -6.22 -39.51 9.93
C LEU A 95 -7.58 -40.21 9.86
N ALA A 96 -7.88 -41.10 10.80
CA ALA A 96 -9.17 -41.79 10.84
C ALA A 96 -10.32 -40.79 11.07
N THR A 97 -10.14 -39.82 11.97
CA THR A 97 -11.15 -38.79 12.24
C THR A 97 -11.37 -37.85 11.05
N SER A 98 -10.32 -37.47 10.31
CA SER A 98 -10.48 -36.63 9.12
C SER A 98 -11.22 -37.33 7.99
N VAL A 99 -10.99 -38.63 7.78
CA VAL A 99 -11.69 -39.41 6.74
C VAL A 99 -13.17 -39.56 7.08
N VAL A 100 -13.49 -39.86 8.34
CA VAL A 100 -14.89 -39.96 8.81
C VAL A 100 -15.61 -38.61 8.68
N ALA A 101 -14.97 -37.51 9.09
CA ALA A 101 -15.54 -36.17 8.98
C ALA A 101 -15.79 -35.77 7.51
N ALA A 102 -14.85 -36.03 6.61
CA ALA A 102 -15.01 -35.78 5.19
C ALA A 102 -16.14 -36.61 4.56
N GLY A 103 -16.23 -37.89 4.93
CA GLY A 103 -17.32 -38.77 4.49
C GLY A 103 -18.69 -38.31 4.99
N MET A 104 -18.77 -37.88 6.26
CA MET A 104 -20.01 -37.38 6.84
C MET A 104 -20.45 -36.06 6.18
N LEU A 105 -19.52 -35.14 5.91
CA LEU A 105 -19.79 -33.91 5.17
C LEU A 105 -20.29 -34.20 3.76
N ALA A 106 -19.60 -35.06 3.01
CA ALA A 106 -20.02 -35.44 1.66
C ALA A 106 -21.43 -36.04 1.64
N PHE A 107 -21.75 -36.91 2.61
CA PHE A 107 -23.07 -37.54 2.74
C PHE A 107 -24.16 -36.53 3.10
N THR A 108 -23.87 -35.53 3.95
CA THR A 108 -24.86 -34.49 4.27
C THR A 108 -25.13 -33.57 3.09
N VAL A 109 -24.10 -33.22 2.31
CA VAL A 109 -24.23 -32.38 1.12
C VAL A 109 -25.04 -33.07 0.03
N THR A 110 -24.80 -34.36 -0.22
CA THR A 110 -25.56 -35.09 -1.25
C THR A 110 -27.02 -35.29 -0.88
N GLN A 111 -27.34 -35.43 0.42
CA GLN A 111 -28.74 -35.55 0.86
C GLN A 111 -29.51 -34.23 0.89
N HIS A 112 -28.83 -33.10 1.12
CA HIS A 112 -29.46 -31.77 1.14
C HIS A 112 -29.37 -31.03 -0.20
N ALA A 113 -28.60 -31.53 -1.15
CA ALA A 113 -28.56 -31.01 -2.52
C ALA A 113 -29.88 -31.33 -3.23
N SER A 114 -30.87 -30.44 -3.08
CA SER A 114 -32.07 -30.45 -3.91
C SER A 114 -31.69 -30.04 -5.35
N PRO A 115 -31.89 -30.89 -6.37
CA PRO A 115 -31.53 -30.57 -7.74
C PRO A 115 -32.64 -29.71 -8.36
N THR A 116 -32.67 -28.42 -8.04
CA THR A 116 -33.46 -27.45 -8.81
C THR A 116 -32.55 -26.29 -9.20
N PRO A 117 -32.05 -26.23 -10.44
CA PRO A 117 -31.38 -25.04 -10.93
C PRO A 117 -32.42 -23.92 -10.98
N ARG A 118 -32.32 -22.96 -10.06
CA ARG A 118 -33.03 -21.70 -10.20
C ARG A 118 -32.29 -20.92 -11.28
N ASP A 119 -32.85 -20.89 -12.49
CA ASP A 119 -32.42 -19.94 -13.51
C ASP A 119 -32.65 -18.53 -12.96
N LEU A 120 -31.58 -17.89 -12.46
CA LEU A 120 -31.59 -16.47 -12.15
C LEU A 120 -31.57 -15.71 -13.48
N VAL A 121 -32.76 -15.42 -14.03
CA VAL A 121 -32.91 -14.45 -15.12
C VAL A 121 -32.69 -13.06 -14.52
N MET A 122 -31.48 -12.53 -14.69
CA MET A 122 -31.18 -11.15 -14.32
C MET A 122 -31.80 -10.19 -15.34
N PRO A 123 -32.45 -9.09 -14.90
CA PRO A 123 -32.90 -8.06 -15.82
C PRO A 123 -31.70 -7.37 -16.48
N PRO A 124 -31.79 -6.99 -17.77
CA PRO A 124 -30.67 -6.37 -18.48
C PRO A 124 -30.32 -5.02 -17.85
N VAL A 125 -29.05 -4.86 -17.46
CA VAL A 125 -28.51 -3.58 -16.97
C VAL A 125 -28.22 -2.70 -18.17
N VAL A 126 -29.01 -1.64 -18.34
CA VAL A 126 -28.72 -0.57 -19.31
C VAL A 126 -27.89 0.49 -18.60
N ALA A 127 -26.60 0.58 -18.92
CA ALA A 127 -25.75 1.66 -18.45
C ALA A 127 -26.00 2.91 -19.31
N SER A 128 -26.63 3.95 -18.76
CA SER A 128 -26.68 5.26 -19.39
C SER A 128 -25.40 6.04 -19.06
N LEU A 129 -24.75 6.57 -20.09
CA LEU A 129 -23.61 7.48 -19.94
C LEU A 129 -24.13 8.81 -19.34
N PRO A 130 -23.53 9.35 -18.27
CA PRO A 130 -23.96 10.63 -17.74
C PRO A 130 -23.69 11.75 -18.74
N THR A 131 -24.71 12.58 -19.02
CA THR A 131 -24.54 13.81 -19.79
C THR A 131 -23.67 14.77 -18.98
N ILE A 132 -22.48 15.08 -19.49
CA ILE A 132 -21.60 16.08 -18.91
C ILE A 132 -22.15 17.45 -19.29
N GLU A 133 -22.86 18.09 -18.35
CA GLU A 133 -23.30 19.47 -18.48
C GLU A 133 -22.08 20.38 -18.27
N SER A 134 -21.72 21.15 -19.30
CA SER A 134 -20.57 22.05 -19.25
C SER A 134 -20.97 23.33 -18.53
N ASP A 135 -20.72 23.34 -17.22
CA ASP A 135 -20.96 24.51 -16.38
C ASP A 135 -19.94 25.62 -16.73
N PRO A 136 -20.35 26.83 -17.17
CA PRO A 136 -19.45 27.85 -17.71
C PRO A 136 -18.54 28.54 -16.67
N PHE A 137 -18.51 28.07 -15.42
CA PHE A 137 -17.70 28.65 -14.35
C PHE A 137 -16.57 27.76 -13.82
N SER A 138 -16.37 26.56 -14.35
CA SER A 138 -15.22 25.72 -13.97
C SER A 138 -13.99 26.04 -14.83
N SER A 139 -13.44 27.23 -14.67
CA SER A 139 -12.18 27.64 -15.30
C SER A 139 -11.32 28.42 -14.30
N SER A 140 -10.82 27.74 -13.25
CA SER A 140 -9.62 28.18 -12.51
C SER A 140 -9.11 27.28 -11.38
N ILE A 141 -9.69 26.10 -11.13
CA ILE A 141 -9.30 25.31 -9.93
C ILE A 141 -8.15 24.32 -10.23
N ALA A 142 -7.83 24.06 -11.51
CA ALA A 142 -6.78 23.11 -11.86
C ALA A 142 -5.37 23.46 -11.29
N PRO A 143 -4.90 24.72 -11.27
CA PRO A 143 -3.54 25.00 -10.80
C PRO A 143 -3.40 24.91 -9.28
N SER A 144 -4.41 25.33 -8.51
CA SER A 144 -4.30 25.45 -7.05
C SER A 144 -4.39 24.10 -6.33
N ALA A 145 -5.21 23.17 -6.82
CA ALA A 145 -5.28 21.82 -6.26
C ALA A 145 -4.01 20.99 -6.55
N MET A 146 -3.39 21.18 -7.72
CA MET A 146 -2.12 20.54 -8.07
C MET A 146 -0.94 21.10 -7.24
N VAL A 147 -0.90 22.41 -6.99
CA VAL A 147 0.14 23.04 -6.17
C VAL A 147 -0.02 22.68 -4.68
N ALA A 148 -1.26 22.55 -4.18
CA ALA A 148 -1.53 22.19 -2.79
C ALA A 148 -1.16 20.74 -2.44
N THR A 149 -1.28 19.80 -3.38
CA THR A 149 -0.86 18.41 -3.16
C THR A 149 0.66 18.25 -3.18
N ALA A 150 1.38 19.04 -3.99
CA ALA A 150 2.85 19.06 -3.98
C ALA A 150 3.44 19.69 -2.71
N SER A 151 2.78 20.71 -2.13
CA SER A 151 3.33 21.43 -0.97
C SER A 151 3.10 20.72 0.37
N THR A 152 2.24 19.70 0.44
CA THR A 152 1.87 19.01 1.69
C THR A 152 2.73 17.78 2.01
N GLY A 153 3.81 17.51 1.25
CA GLY A 153 4.75 16.42 1.56
C GLY A 153 4.19 15.01 1.35
N ILE A 154 2.99 14.90 0.79
CA ILE A 154 2.44 13.66 0.26
C ILE A 154 3.20 13.37 -1.03
N GLY A 155 3.71 12.13 -1.19
CA GLY A 155 4.60 11.75 -2.28
C GLY A 155 4.09 12.18 -3.66
N VAL A 156 4.97 12.29 -4.64
CA VAL A 156 4.65 12.79 -6.00
C VAL A 156 3.51 12.01 -6.71
N TRP A 157 3.18 10.80 -6.23
CA TRP A 157 2.22 9.89 -6.85
C TRP A 157 0.78 10.43 -6.94
N PRO A 158 0.09 10.89 -5.88
CA PRO A 158 -1.25 11.45 -6.02
C PRO A 158 -1.34 12.65 -6.96
N ALA A 159 -0.30 13.48 -7.07
CA ALA A 159 -0.26 14.57 -8.04
C ALA A 159 -0.16 14.05 -9.49
N VAL A 160 0.65 13.01 -9.73
CA VAL A 160 0.73 12.33 -11.03
C VAL A 160 -0.59 11.67 -11.42
N LEU A 161 -1.25 11.00 -10.46
CA LEU A 161 -2.53 10.31 -10.70
C LEU A 161 -3.68 11.30 -10.96
N ALA A 162 -3.68 12.45 -10.26
CA ALA A 162 -4.61 13.54 -10.54
C ALA A 162 -4.36 14.18 -11.91
N ALA A 163 -3.11 14.32 -12.33
CA ALA A 163 -2.76 14.80 -13.66
C ALA A 163 -3.17 13.81 -14.77
N GLU A 164 -3.10 12.50 -14.50
CA GLU A 164 -3.54 11.45 -15.44
C GLU A 164 -5.07 11.42 -15.61
N GLN A 165 -5.82 11.69 -14.55
CA GLN A 165 -7.28 11.74 -14.57
C GLN A 165 -7.85 13.10 -15.01
N ALA A 166 -7.01 14.12 -15.12
CA ALA A 166 -7.46 15.44 -15.55
C ALA A 166 -7.82 15.40 -17.05
N PRO A 167 -9.03 15.84 -17.45
CA PRO A 167 -9.34 16.03 -18.85
C PRO A 167 -8.36 17.08 -19.42
N LEU A 168 -7.52 16.65 -20.37
CA LEU A 168 -6.55 17.52 -21.05
C LEU A 168 -7.28 18.58 -21.86
N HIS A 169 -7.63 19.68 -21.22
CA HIS A 169 -8.01 20.91 -21.90
C HIS A 169 -6.71 21.65 -22.23
N PHE A 170 -6.22 21.47 -23.46
CA PHE A 170 -5.22 22.38 -24.00
C PHE A 170 -5.82 23.78 -23.95
N ALA A 171 -5.20 24.68 -23.18
CA ALA A 171 -5.57 26.08 -23.18
C ALA A 171 -5.40 26.60 -24.60
N ALA A 172 -6.51 26.87 -25.28
CA ALA A 172 -6.51 27.67 -26.50
C ALA A 172 -6.14 29.11 -26.10
N GLY A 173 -4.84 29.36 -25.99
CA GLY A 173 -4.32 30.71 -25.83
C GLY A 173 -4.53 31.46 -27.15
N GLU A 174 -5.59 32.25 -27.24
CA GLU A 174 -5.67 33.27 -28.30
C GLU A 174 -4.54 34.28 -28.08
N LEU A 175 -3.45 34.10 -28.82
CA LEU A 175 -2.39 35.08 -28.94
C LEU A 175 -2.93 36.29 -29.71
N ARG A 176 -3.45 37.28 -28.98
CA ARG A 176 -3.82 38.57 -29.56
C ARG A 176 -2.55 39.42 -29.72
N LEU A 177 -2.04 39.50 -30.94
CA LEU A 177 -0.98 40.44 -31.32
C LEU A 177 -1.47 41.87 -31.10
N VAL A 178 -0.86 42.58 -30.15
CA VAL A 178 -1.07 44.01 -29.94
C VAL A 178 -0.04 44.74 -30.81
N ASN A 179 -0.48 45.26 -31.95
CA ASN A 179 0.35 46.16 -32.75
C ASN A 179 0.39 47.53 -32.10
N TYR A 180 1.55 47.89 -31.52
CA TYR A 180 1.82 49.24 -31.07
C TYR A 180 2.24 50.08 -32.28
N THR A 181 1.32 50.88 -32.82
CA THR A 181 1.67 51.95 -33.76
C THR A 181 1.56 53.27 -33.02
N GLY A 182 2.72 53.83 -32.68
CA GLY A 182 2.81 55.17 -32.13
C GLY A 182 2.68 56.21 -33.24
N ARG A 183 1.79 57.18 -33.04
CA ARG A 183 2.06 58.60 -33.28
C ARG A 183 1.04 59.46 -32.55
#